data_AF-A0A966UT17-F1
#
_entry.id   AF-A0A966UT17-F1
#
_cell.length_a   1.000
_cell.length_b   1.000
_cell.length_c   1.000
_cell.angle_alpha   90.00
_cell.angle_beta   90.00
_cell.angle_gamma   90.00
#
_symmetry.space_group_name_H-M   'P 1'
#
loop_
_entity.id
_entity.type
_entity.pdbx_description
1 polymer ?
#
loop_
_entity_poly.entity_id
_entity_poly.type
_entity_poly.pdbx_seq_one_letter_code
_entity_poly.pdbx_strand_id
1 'polypeptide(L)' 'DIPAWMKPDVIKVLITKREEKGHSYLQLVELGQRMDPRVLSWFFLEHINGGIINLKYQIDGGWTFIGTPEFVRDIGETG' A
#
# COMPACT_ATOMS: atom_id res chain seq x y z
N ASP A 1 1.30 -8.18 -11.45
CA ASP A 1 1.91 -9.21 -10.58
C ASP A 1 3.01 -8.61 -9.74
N ILE A 2 3.16 -9.09 -8.49
CA ILE A 2 4.21 -8.61 -7.58
C ILE A 2 5.55 -9.26 -7.97
N PRO A 3 6.64 -8.48 -8.14
CA PRO A 3 7.94 -9.01 -8.53
C PRO A 3 8.51 -10.02 -7.54
N ALA A 4 9.29 -10.98 -8.03
CA ALA A 4 9.92 -12.02 -7.20
C ALA A 4 10.88 -11.50 -6.11
N TRP A 5 11.38 -10.26 -6.26
CA TRP A 5 12.22 -9.61 -5.25
C TRP A 5 11.43 -9.02 -4.08
N MET A 6 10.11 -8.86 -4.21
CA MET A 6 9.21 -8.34 -3.17
C MET A 6 8.70 -9.40 -2.20
N LYS A 7 9.47 -10.47 -1.99
CA LYS A 7 9.14 -11.48 -0.98
C LYS A 7 9.07 -10.80 0.41
N PRO A 8 8.02 -11.02 1.21
CA PRO A 8 7.86 -10.35 2.51
C PRO A 8 9.09 -10.48 3.42
N ASP A 9 9.74 -11.64 3.42
CA ASP A 9 10.94 -11.88 4.24
C ASP A 9 12.16 -11.06 3.81
N VAL A 10 12.17 -10.58 2.56
CA VAL A 10 13.22 -9.74 1.97
C VAL A 10 12.93 -8.26 2.19
N ILE A 11 11.70 -7.82 1.91
CA ILE A 11 11.34 -6.40 1.98
C ILE A 11 10.87 -5.95 3.37
N LYS A 12 10.55 -6.90 4.27
CA LYS A 12 9.95 -6.68 5.59
C LYS A 12 8.71 -5.79 5.54
N VAL A 13 7.88 -6.01 4.54
CA VAL A 13 6.57 -5.38 4.37
C VAL A 13 5.55 -6.47 4.11
N LEU A 14 4.46 -6.45 4.88
CA LEU A 14 3.31 -7.29 4.62
C LEU A 14 2.41 -6.59 3.60
N ILE A 15 2.26 -7.21 2.43
CA ILE A 15 1.37 -6.75 1.37
C ILE A 15 0.09 -7.58 1.41
N THR A 16 -1.06 -6.94 1.62
CA THR A 16 -2.35 -7.63 1.71
C THR A 16 -3.36 -6.96 0.78
N LYS A 17 -4.07 -7.75 -0.03
CA LYS A 17 -5.25 -7.25 -0.75
C LYS A 17 -6.44 -7.20 0.22
N ARG A 18 -7.12 -6.06 0.28
CA ARG A 18 -8.27 -5.82 1.15
C ARG A 18 -9.46 -5.36 0.33
N GLU A 19 -10.64 -5.64 0.87
CA GLU A 19 -11.91 -5.10 0.40
C GLU A 19 -12.66 -4.54 1.60
N GLU A 20 -12.99 -3.26 1.57
CA GLU A 20 -13.63 -2.55 2.68
C GLU A 20 -14.47 -1.41 2.12
N LYS A 21 -15.71 -1.23 2.61
CA LYS A 21 -16.63 -0.17 2.15
C LYS A 21 -16.80 -0.12 0.61
N GLY A 22 -16.72 -1.27 -0.07
CA GLY A 22 -16.82 -1.36 -1.52
C GLY A 22 -15.54 -0.99 -2.29
N HIS A 23 -14.44 -0.69 -1.59
CA HIS A 23 -13.15 -0.38 -2.19
C HIS A 23 -12.21 -1.58 -2.11
N SER A 24 -11.67 -2.02 -3.26
CA SER A 24 -10.52 -2.94 -3.31
C SER A 24 -9.23 -2.13 -3.28
N TYR A 25 -8.32 -2.47 -2.37
CA TYR A 25 -7.02 -1.78 -2.22
C TYR A 25 -5.90 -2.73 -1.79
N LEU A 26 -4.66 -2.31 -2.01
CA LEU A 26 -3.49 -2.94 -1.40
C LEU A 26 -3.13 -2.24 -0.10
N GLN A 27 -2.96 -3.03 0.96
CA GLN A 27 -2.47 -2.58 2.25
C GLN A 27 -1.02 -3.00 2.45
N LEU A 28 -0.16 -2.07 2.86
CA LEU A 28 1.24 -2.29 3.15
C LEU A 28 1.52 -1.94 4.60
N VAL A 29 2.11 -2.89 5.33
CA VAL A 29 2.42 -2.74 6.75
C VAL A 29 3.88 -3.10 7.00
N GLU A 30 4.59 -2.24 7.72
CA GLU A 30 5.97 -2.45 8.15
C GLU A 30 6.07 -3.65 9.12
N LEU A 31 7.02 -4.56 8.86
CA LEU A 31 7.29 -5.72 9.73
C LEU A 31 8.50 -5.45 10.63
N GLY A 32 8.30 -4.56 11.60
CA GLY A 32 9.30 -4.26 12.64
C GLY A 32 10.50 -3.43 12.17
N GLN A 33 10.51 -2.98 10.92
CA GLN A 33 11.48 -2.01 10.39
C GLN A 33 10.82 -1.07 9.40
N ARG A 34 11.41 0.12 9.25
CA ARG A 34 10.94 1.11 8.29
C ARG A 34 10.98 0.57 6.86
N MET A 35 9.94 0.86 6.08
CA MET A 35 9.86 0.45 4.68
C MET A 35 11.01 1.05 3.86
N ASP A 36 11.67 0.20 3.07
CA ASP A 36 12.69 0.64 2.13
C ASP A 36 12.05 1.57 1.07
N PRO A 37 12.61 2.77 0.82
CA PRO A 37 12.10 3.69 -0.19
C PRO A 37 11.92 3.05 -1.57
N ARG A 38 12.76 2.07 -1.95
CA ARG A 38 12.65 1.35 -3.23
C ARG A 38 11.36 0.54 -3.35
N VAL A 39 10.88 0.00 -2.25
CA VAL A 39 9.59 -0.73 -2.19
C VAL A 39 8.48 0.27 -2.45
N LEU A 40 8.45 1.38 -1.69
CA LEU A 40 7.43 2.42 -1.85
C LEU A 40 7.45 3.04 -3.26
N SER A 41 8.63 3.32 -3.82
CA SER A 41 8.78 3.82 -5.18
C SER A 41 8.17 2.89 -6.22
N TRP A 42 8.33 1.58 -6.07
CA TRP A 42 7.71 0.62 -7.00
C TRP A 42 6.18 0.67 -6.93
N PHE A 43 5.60 0.67 -5.72
CA PHE A 43 4.14 0.78 -5.55
C PHE A 43 3.58 2.09 -6.11
N PHE A 44 4.32 3.18 -5.96
CA PHE A 44 3.99 4.47 -6.57
C PHE A 44 3.99 4.40 -8.09
N LEU A 45 5.02 3.80 -8.69
CA LEU A 45 5.10 3.65 -10.15
C LEU A 45 3.97 2.77 -10.68
N GLU A 46 3.65 1.67 -9.99
CA GLU A 46 2.51 0.82 -10.36
C GLU A 46 1.17 1.56 -10.23
N HIS A 47 1.03 2.45 -9.26
CA HIS A 47 -0.15 3.31 -9.15
C HIS A 47 -0.26 4.28 -10.34
N ILE A 48 0.83 4.98 -10.67
CA ILE A 48 0.89 5.90 -11.80
C ILE A 48 0.61 5.18 -13.13
N ASN A 49 1.11 3.95 -13.29
CA ASN A 49 0.90 3.13 -14.48
C ASN A 49 -0.48 2.46 -14.54
N GLY A 50 -1.34 2.66 -13.54
CA GLY A 50 -2.68 2.08 -13.48
C GLY A 50 -2.75 0.62 -13.05
N GLY A 51 -1.62 0.01 -12.66
CA GLY A 51 -1.57 -1.35 -12.13
C GLY A 51 -2.19 -1.48 -10.73
N ILE A 52 -2.14 -0.39 -9.94
CA ILE A 52 -2.73 -0.32 -8.59
C ILE A 52 -3.59 0.93 -8.46
N ILE A 53 -4.91 0.76 -8.31
CA ILE A 53 -5.82 1.91 -8.21
C ILE A 53 -5.78 2.54 -6.81
N ASN A 54 -5.89 1.71 -5.76
CA ASN A 54 -5.98 2.18 -4.37
C ASN A 54 -4.89 1.52 -3.50
N LEU A 55 -4.24 2.33 -2.68
CA LEU A 55 -3.10 1.98 -1.85
C LEU A 55 -3.27 2.58 -0.45
N LYS A 56 -3.14 1.74 0.56
CA LYS A 56 -3.03 2.11 1.97
C LYS A 56 -1.67 1.63 2.47
N TYR A 57 -0.85 2.51 3.02
CA TYR A 57 0.45 2.11 3.53
C TYR A 57 0.78 2.81 4.85
N GLN A 58 1.62 2.18 5.64
CA GLN A 58 2.09 2.70 6.91
C GLN A 58 3.60 2.96 6.86
N ILE A 59 4.02 4.13 7.35
CA ILE A 59 5.44 4.47 7.60
C ILE A 59 5.56 5.02 9.02
N ASP A 60 6.42 4.43 9.84
CA ASP A 60 6.65 4.83 11.23
C ASP A 60 5.34 4.97 12.03
N GLY A 61 4.38 4.08 11.77
CA GLY A 61 3.06 4.09 12.43
C GLY A 61 1.99 4.98 11.75
N GLY A 62 2.38 5.94 10.90
CA GLY A 62 1.46 6.85 10.22
C GLY A 62 0.82 6.23 8.97
N TRP A 63 -0.50 6.27 8.89
CA TRP A 63 -1.25 5.80 7.71
C TRP A 63 -1.26 6.86 6.60
N THR A 64 -1.00 6.41 5.38
CA THR A 64 -1.17 7.22 4.17
C THR A 64 -2.04 6.47 3.16
N PHE A 65 -2.86 7.23 2.45
CA PHE A 65 -3.84 6.74 1.49
C PHE A 65 -3.61 7.42 0.15
N ILE A 66 -3.54 6.62 -0.92
CA ILE A 66 -3.41 7.10 -2.30
C ILE A 66 -4.39 6.29 -3.15
N GLY A 67 -5.17 6.96 -3.98
CA GLY A 67 -6.12 6.30 -4.86
C GLY A 67 -7.22 7.24 -5.31
N THR A 68 -8.41 6.69 -5.57
CA THR A 68 -9.54 7.51 -5.97
C THR A 68 -9.98 8.45 -4.83
N PRO A 69 -10.59 9.61 -5.14
CA PRO A 69 -11.09 10.52 -4.11
C PRO A 69 -12.06 9.85 -3.13
N GLU A 70 -12.90 8.94 -3.62
CA GLU A 70 -13.84 8.18 -2.80
C GLU A 70 -13.11 7.24 -1.84
N PHE A 71 -12.08 6.52 -2.31
CA PHE A 71 -11.29 5.67 -1.45
C PHE A 71 -10.60 6.45 -0.34
N VAL A 72 -9.95 7.57 -0.68
CA VAL A 72 -9.23 8.41 0.28
C VAL A 72 -10.18 8.97 1.33
N ARG A 73 -11.37 9.44 0.93
CA ARG A 73 -12.39 9.93 1.86
C ARG A 73 -12.94 8.78 2.73
N ASP A 74 -13.45 7.72 2.11
CA ASP A 74 -14.25 6.72 2.80
C ASP A 74 -13.39 5.83 3.72
N ILE A 75 -12.14 5.54 3.36
CA ILE A 75 -11.22 4.72 4.15
C ILE A 75 -10.30 5.58 5.02
N GLY A 76 -9.79 6.70 4.49
CA GLY A 76 -8.83 7.56 5.17
C GLY A 76 -9.39 8.30 6.38
N GLU A 77 -10.68 8.63 6.40
CA GLU A 77 -11.34 9.29 7.53
C GLU A 77 -11.68 8.34 8.70
N THR A 78 -11.42 7.05 8.55
CA THR A 78 -11.73 6.03 9.58
C THR A 78 -10.54 5.64 10.48
N GLY A 79 -9.37 6.27 10.28
CA GLY A 79 -8.12 5.96 10.98
C GLY A 79 -7.79 6.88 12.14
#